data_AF-A0A6N4E7B6-F1
#
_entry.id   AF-A0A6N4E7B6-F1
#
_cell.length_a   1.000
_cell.length_b   1.000
_cell.length_c   1.000
_cell.angle_alpha   90.00
_cell.angle_beta   90.00
_cell.angle_gamma   90.00
#
_symmetry.space_group_name_H-M   'P 1'
#
loop_
_entity.id
_entity.type
_entity.pdbx_description
1 polymer ?
#
loop_
_entity_poly.entity_id
_entity_poly.type
_entity_poly.pdbx_seq_one_letter_code
_entity_poly.pdbx_strand_id
1 'polypeptide(L)' 'MEVIKELQPGKAVLHMEFTPRGEKVWLSVRDDDLLRIYDTRTFDMLKALPADKPSGIFFTARAHRIGL' A
#
# COMPACT_ATOMS: atom_id res chain seq x y z
N MET A 1 18.20 -13.84 5.50
CA MET A 1 17.05 -12.91 5.55
C MET A 1 15.98 -13.55 6.40
N GLU A 2 15.37 -12.79 7.30
CA GLU A 2 14.32 -13.28 8.20
C GLU A 2 13.03 -12.49 7.96
N VAL A 3 11.89 -13.14 8.11
CA VAL A 3 10.58 -12.49 8.06
C VAL A 3 10.33 -11.82 9.41
N ILE A 4 10.33 -10.49 9.43
CA ILE A 4 10.10 -9.72 10.67
C ILE A 4 8.61 -9.55 11.01
N LYS A 5 7.73 -9.63 10.00
CA LYS A 5 6.29 -9.48 10.14
C LYS A 5 5.58 -10.05 8.92
N GLU A 6 4.55 -10.85 9.15
CA GLU A 6 3.57 -11.21 8.14
C GLU A 6 2.30 -10.40 8.37
N LEU A 7 1.76 -9.78 7.32
CA LEU A 7 0.53 -9.01 7.36
C LEU A 7 -0.55 -9.75 6.58
N GLN A 8 -1.80 -9.60 7.03
CA GLN A 8 -2.99 -10.12 6.36
C GLN A 8 -3.92 -8.93 6.02
N PRO A 9 -3.59 -8.11 5.00
CA PRO A 9 -4.31 -6.88 4.68
C PRO A 9 -5.67 -7.11 4.02
N GLY A 10 -6.08 -8.35 3.77
CA GLY A 10 -7.35 -8.68 3.11
C GLY A 10 -7.13 -9.54 1.87
N LYS A 11 -8.22 -9.76 1.12
CA LYS A 11 -8.21 -10.66 -0.03
C LYS A 11 -7.76 -9.94 -1.30
N ALA A 12 -7.01 -10.65 -2.14
CA ALA A 12 -6.50 -10.15 -3.42
C ALA A 12 -5.77 -8.80 -3.28
N VAL A 13 -4.69 -8.77 -2.49
CA VAL A 13 -3.77 -7.63 -2.45
C VAL A 13 -3.02 -7.57 -3.79
N LEU A 14 -3.22 -6.50 -4.57
CA LEU A 14 -2.70 -6.42 -5.95
C LEU A 14 -1.47 -5.54 -6.12
N HIS A 15 -1.39 -4.43 -5.38
CA HIS A 15 -0.31 -3.48 -5.51
C HIS A 15 0.02 -2.86 -4.16
N MET A 16 1.29 -2.52 -3.98
CA MET A 16 1.81 -1.82 -2.81
C MET A 16 2.61 -0.62 -3.29
N GLU A 17 2.35 0.55 -2.72
CA GLU A 17 3.03 1.78 -3.09
C GLU A 17 3.43 2.57 -1.85
N PHE A 18 4.71 2.92 -1.76
CA PHE A 18 5.24 3.72 -0.67
C PHE A 18 5.02 5.22 -0.93
N THR A 19 4.73 5.97 0.14
CA THR A 19 4.83 7.42 0.08
C THR A 19 6.26 7.86 -0.20
N PRO A 20 6.51 9.08 -0.71
CA PRO A 20 7.82 9.48 -1.21
C PRO A 20 8.97 9.39 -0.18
N ARG A 21 8.67 9.54 1.12
CA ARG A 21 9.66 9.39 2.21
C ARG A 21 9.60 8.03 2.90
N GLY A 22 8.80 7.09 2.37
CA GLY A 22 8.65 5.74 2.86
C GLY A 22 7.95 5.62 4.21
N GLU A 23 7.34 6.68 4.73
CA GLU A 23 6.69 6.69 6.04
C GLU A 23 5.40 5.85 6.08
N LYS A 24 4.77 5.65 4.93
CA LYS A 24 3.54 4.86 4.79
C LYS A 24 3.62 3.99 3.55
N VAL A 25 2.91 2.88 3.60
CA VAL A 25 2.63 2.03 2.44
C VAL A 25 1.13 1.94 2.22
N TRP A 26 0.72 2.11 0.96
CA TRP A 26 -0.65 2.00 0.49
C TRP A 26 -0.82 0.67 -0.23
N LEU A 27 -1.87 -0.06 0.09
CA LEU A 27 -2.18 -1.36 -0.48
C LEU A 27 -3.54 -1.32 -1.15
N SER A 28 -3.64 -1.84 -2.36
CA SER A 28 -4.93 -2.12 -3.00
C SER A 28 -5.42 -3.51 -2.61
N VAL A 29 -6.58 -3.56 -1.97
CA VAL A 29 -7.23 -4.80 -1.53
C VAL A 29 -8.50 -4.96 -2.36
N ARG A 30 -8.35 -5.62 -3.52
CA ARG A 30 -9.36 -5.57 -4.60
C ARG A 30 -10.69 -6.18 -4.20
N ASP A 31 -10.66 -7.33 -3.54
CA ASP A 31 -11.88 -8.09 -3.24
C ASP A 31 -12.64 -7.51 -2.04
N ASP A 32 -11.96 -6.66 -1.24
CA ASP A 32 -12.56 -5.95 -0.12
C ASP A 32 -13.06 -4.54 -0.52
N ASP A 33 -12.81 -4.07 -1.75
CA ASP A 33 -13.12 -2.70 -2.22
C ASP A 33 -12.49 -1.61 -1.32
N LEU A 34 -11.23 -1.84 -0.91
CA LEU A 34 -10.49 -0.98 0.00
C LEU A 34 -9.07 -0.65 -0.49
N LEU A 35 -8.65 0.58 -0.23
CA LEU A 35 -7.25 0.94 -0.07
C LEU A 35 -6.91 0.91 1.42
N ARG A 36 -5.86 0.20 1.81
CA ARG A 36 -5.36 0.22 3.20
C ARG A 36 -4.03 0.96 3.28
N ILE A 37 -3.85 1.72 4.36
CA ILE A 37 -2.65 2.51 4.62
C ILE A 37 -2.03 2.02 5.92
N TYR A 38 -0.75 1.66 5.87
CA TYR A 38 0.01 1.19 7.02
C TYR A 38 1.18 2.12 7.34
N ASP A 39 1.53 2.22 8.62
CA ASP A 39 2.80 2.78 9.07
C ASP A 39 3.92 1.76 8.83
N THR A 40 5.01 2.19 8.21
CA THR A 40 6.11 1.27 7.82
C THR A 40 7.08 0.95 8.95
N ARG A 41 7.03 1.70 10.05
CA ARG A 41 7.89 1.49 11.22
C ARG A 41 7.23 0.58 12.23
N THR A 42 5.93 0.76 12.46
CA THR A 42 5.19 0.00 13.49
C THR A 42 4.35 -1.14 12.92
N PHE A 43 4.13 -1.16 11.60
CA PHE A 43 3.23 -2.10 10.91
C PHE A 43 1.75 -1.94 11.28
N ASP A 44 1.38 -0.83 11.90
CA ASP A 44 -0.01 -0.55 12.28
C ASP A 44 -0.83 -0.13 11.07
N MET A 45 -2.08 -0.62 11.01
CA MET A 45 -3.06 -0.16 10.04
C MET A 45 -3.56 1.22 10.49
N LEU A 46 -3.27 2.24 9.68
CA LEU A 46 -3.61 3.63 9.97
C LEU A 46 -5.01 3.99 9.46
N LYS A 47 -5.37 3.50 8.27
CA LYS A 47 -6.63 3.86 7.64
C LYS A 47 -7.05 2.85 6.56
N ALA A 48 -8.36 2.74 6.37
CA ALA A 48 -8.97 2.13 5.19
C ALA A 48 -9.79 3.19 4.44
N LEU A 49 -9.69 3.21 3.11
CA LEU A 49 -10.45 4.09 2.23
C LEU A 49 -11.26 3.23 1.27
N PRO A 50 -12.56 3.51 1.06
CA PRO A 50 -13.35 2.79 0.06
C PRO A 50 -12.83 3.11 -1.34
N ALA A 51 -12.73 2.09 -2.18
CA ALA A 51 -12.41 2.21 -3.60
C ALA A 51 -13.03 1.03 -4.36
N ASP A 52 -13.61 1.27 -5.53
CA ASP A 52 -14.20 0.20 -6.34
C ASP A 52 -13.10 -0.60 -7.05
N LYS A 53 -12.99 -1.90 -6.74
CA LYS A 53 -12.04 -2.87 -7.31
C LYS A 53 -10.63 -2.29 -7.55
N PRO A 54 -9.96 -1.74 -6.52
CA PRO A 54 -8.69 -1.04 -6.68
C PRO A 54 -7.59 -1.98 -7.19
N SER A 55 -6.69 -1.43 -8.02
CA SER A 55 -5.55 -2.17 -8.59
C SER A 55 -4.24 -1.39 -8.41
N GLY A 56 -3.84 -0.55 -9.37
CA GLY A 56 -2.61 0.23 -9.30
C GLY A 56 -2.72 1.46 -8.40
N ILE A 57 -1.64 1.78 -7.68
CA ILE A 57 -1.49 3.00 -6.88
C ILE A 57 -0.17 3.66 -7.26
N PHE A 58 -0.20 4.90 -7.73
CA PHE A 58 0.99 5.61 -8.20
C PHE A 58 1.02 7.03 -7.62
N PHE A 59 2.04 7.36 -6.84
CA PHE A 59 2.23 8.73 -6.36
C PHE A 59 2.91 9.61 -7.40
N THR A 60 2.55 10.89 -7.43
CA THR A 60 3.10 11.90 -8.34
C THR A 60 4.60 12.09 -8.21
N ALA A 61 5.20 11.75 -7.07
CA ALA A 61 6.66 11.80 -6.88
C ALA A 61 7.44 10.97 -7.91
N ARG A 62 6.81 9.95 -8.52
CA ARG A 62 7.37 9.18 -9.64
C ARG A 62 7.72 10.05 -10.85
N ALA A 63 7.01 11.16 -11.08
CA ALA A 63 7.25 12.05 -12.21
C ALA A 63 8.68 12.65 -12.23
N HIS A 64 9.39 12.64 -11.10
CA HIS A 64 10.75 13.16 -10.97
C HIS A 64 11.83 12.08 -11.08
N ARG A 65 11.47 10.85 -11.43
CA ARG A 65 12.36 9.69 -11.50
C ARG A 65 12.14 8.92 -12.80
N ILE A 66 13.17 8.84 -13.63
CA ILE A 66 13.13 8.09 -14.89
C ILE A 66 13.10 6.59 -14.61
N GLY A 67 12.21 5.84 -15.27
CA GLY A 67 12.16 4.37 -15.23
C GLY A 67 11.25 3.76 -14.14
N LEU A 68 10.29 4.51 -13.62
CA LEU A 68 9.29 4.07 -12.65
C LEU A 68 7.87 4.01 -13.22
#